data_AF-A0A7Y8MII8-F1
#
_entry.id   AF-A0A7Y8MII8-F1
#
_cell.length_a   1.000
_cell.length_b   1.000
_cell.length_c   1.000
_cell.angle_alpha   90.00
_cell.angle_beta   90.00
_cell.angle_gamma   90.00
#
_symmetry.space_group_name_H-M   'P 1'
#
loop_
_entity.id
_entity.type
_entity.pdbx_description
1 polymer ?
#
loop_
_entity_poly.entity_id
_entity_poly.type
_entity_poly.pdbx_seq_one_letter_code
_entity_poly.pdbx_strand_id
1 'polypeptide(L)'
;MPAKRASKPITITLPAAMARKVKARVASGAYESASEVIREGLRALDAQEAALEQWLKTEGAARLRDLKAGKAKFVPLDAAFDAVIAKIGKRGRRA
;
A
#
# COMPACT_ATOMS: atom_id res chain seq x y z
N MET A 1 -30.01 3.62 -28.57
CA MET A 1 -29.42 2.32 -28.20
C MET A 1 -29.10 2.37 -26.71
N PRO A 2 -29.82 1.68 -25.81
CA PRO A 2 -29.46 1.72 -24.39
C PRO A 2 -28.14 0.94 -24.18
N ALA A 3 -27.14 1.61 -23.61
CA ALA A 3 -25.83 1.02 -23.31
C ALA A 3 -25.98 -0.16 -22.33
N LYS A 4 -25.48 -1.35 -22.70
CA LYS A 4 -25.38 -2.49 -21.80
C LYS A 4 -24.57 -2.09 -20.57
N ARG A 5 -25.12 -2.30 -19.37
CA ARG A 5 -24.37 -2.17 -18.11
C ARG A 5 -23.15 -3.11 -18.18
N ALA A 6 -21.94 -2.55 -18.14
CA ALA A 6 -20.68 -3.26 -18.33
C ALA A 6 -20.19 -4.04 -17.07
N SER A 7 -21.09 -4.37 -16.15
CA SER A 7 -20.74 -5.10 -14.92
C SER A 7 -21.36 -6.49 -14.92
N LYS A 8 -20.52 -7.53 -14.83
CA LYS A 8 -20.96 -8.92 -14.64
C LYS A 8 -20.82 -9.29 -13.16
N PRO A 9 -21.85 -9.88 -12.51
CA PRO A 9 -21.72 -10.34 -11.13
C PRO A 9 -20.67 -11.47 -11.05
N ILE A 10 -19.87 -11.42 -9.99
CA ILE A 10 -18.89 -12.46 -9.66
C ILE A 10 -19.17 -12.95 -8.23
N THR A 11 -19.04 -14.25 -8.02
CA THR A 11 -19.14 -14.86 -6.68
C THR A 11 -17.74 -15.06 -6.13
N ILE A 12 -17.49 -14.54 -4.93
CA ILE A 12 -16.21 -14.67 -4.24
C ILE A 12 -16.43 -15.29 -2.86
N THR A 13 -15.51 -16.15 -2.43
CA THR A 13 -15.52 -16.72 -1.09
C THR A 13 -14.57 -15.92 -0.21
N LEU A 14 -15.07 -15.40 0.91
CA LEU A 14 -14.27 -14.66 1.88
C LEU A 14 -14.15 -15.47 3.18
N PRO A 15 -12.97 -15.48 3.83
CA PRO A 15 -12.84 -15.95 5.19
C PRO A 15 -13.80 -15.21 6.13
N ALA A 16 -14.32 -15.90 7.15
CA ALA A 16 -15.36 -15.36 8.03
C ALA A 16 -14.97 -13.99 8.64
N ALA A 17 -13.71 -13.81 9.02
CA ALA A 17 -13.21 -12.54 9.54
C ALA A 17 -13.30 -11.39 8.52
N MET A 18 -12.98 -11.64 7.25
CA MET A 18 -13.07 -10.62 6.19
C MET A 18 -14.52 -10.31 5.82
N ALA A 19 -15.38 -11.33 5.76
CA ALA A 19 -16.81 -11.13 5.53
C ALA A 19 -17.43 -10.24 6.64
N ARG A 20 -17.03 -10.42 7.90
CA ARG A 20 -17.45 -9.55 9.02
C ARG A 20 -16.99 -8.10 8.81
N LYS A 21 -15.76 -7.88 8.36
CA LYS A 21 -15.25 -6.52 8.05
C LYS A 21 -16.06 -5.83 6.96
N VAL A 22 -16.39 -6.54 5.88
CA VAL A 22 -17.22 -5.99 4.79
C VAL A 22 -18.62 -5.65 5.31
N LYS A 23 -19.26 -6.55 6.07
CA LYS A 23 -20.58 -6.31 6.67
C LYS A 23 -20.56 -5.09 7.61
N ALA A 24 -19.53 -4.94 8.43
CA ALA A 24 -19.40 -3.81 9.36
C ALA A 24 -19.31 -2.46 8.62
N ARG A 25 -18.59 -2.40 7.49
CA ARG A 25 -18.48 -1.19 6.66
C ARG A 25 -19.78 -0.78 6.00
N VAL A 26 -20.59 -1.75 5.58
CA VAL A 26 -21.94 -1.47 5.05
C VAL A 26 -22.88 -1.06 6.18
N ALA A 27 -22.84 -1.77 7.31
CA ALA A 27 -23.68 -1.47 8.47
C ALA A 27 -23.39 -0.09 9.10
N SER A 28 -22.17 0.43 8.96
CA SER A 28 -21.84 1.79 9.40
C SER A 28 -22.41 2.89 8.48
N GLY A 29 -23.05 2.53 7.37
CA GLY A 29 -23.56 3.48 6.37
C GLY A 29 -22.48 4.14 5.51
N ALA A 30 -21.21 3.70 5.63
CA ALA A 30 -20.11 4.26 4.84
C ALA A 30 -20.10 3.76 3.39
N TYR A 31 -20.83 2.67 3.11
CA TYR A 31 -20.96 2.06 1.79
C TYR A 31 -22.38 1.53 1.63
N GLU A 32 -22.94 1.67 0.44
CA GLU A 32 -24.28 1.20 0.08
C GLU A 32 -24.34 -0.32 -0.07
N SER A 33 -23.21 -0.95 -0.40
CA SER A 33 -23.17 -2.40 -0.65
C SER A 33 -21.79 -3.02 -0.46
N ALA A 34 -21.76 -4.35 -0.29
CA ALA A 34 -20.53 -5.13 -0.27
C ALA A 34 -19.73 -4.95 -1.58
N SER A 35 -20.42 -4.87 -2.72
CA SER A 35 -19.78 -4.64 -4.03
C SER A 35 -19.06 -3.29 -4.09
N GLU A 36 -19.55 -2.27 -3.40
CA GLU A 36 -18.89 -0.97 -3.31
C GLU A 36 -17.64 -1.02 -2.44
N VAL A 37 -17.70 -1.68 -1.28
CA VAL A 37 -16.55 -1.92 -0.41
C VAL A 37 -15.43 -2.62 -1.18
N ILE A 38 -15.77 -3.65 -1.97
CA ILE A 38 -14.79 -4.41 -2.75
C ILE A 38 -14.20 -3.58 -3.89
N ARG A 39 -15.03 -2.82 -4.63
CA ARG A 39 -14.52 -1.94 -5.71
C ARG A 39 -13.58 -0.87 -5.16
N GLU A 40 -13.94 -0.24 -4.05
CA GLU A 40 -13.07 0.76 -3.41
C GLU A 40 -11.78 0.12 -2.90
N GLY A 41 -11.87 -1.08 -2.32
CA GLY A 41 -10.69 -1.85 -1.92
C GLY A 41 -9.75 -2.15 -3.10
N LEU A 42 -10.28 -2.51 -4.27
CA LEU A 42 -9.48 -2.75 -5.47
C LEU A 42 -8.82 -1.45 -5.99
N ARG A 43 -9.56 -0.32 -6.03
CA ARG A 43 -8.96 0.97 -6.42
C ARG A 43 -7.82 1.39 -5.50
N ALA A 44 -7.99 1.19 -4.19
CA ALA A 44 -6.94 1.48 -3.22
C ALA A 44 -5.70 0.60 -3.42
N LEU A 45 -5.91 -0.69 -3.75
CA LEU A 45 -4.82 -1.60 -4.09
C LEU A 45 -4.09 -1.14 -5.37
N ASP A 46 -4.82 -0.84 -6.44
CA ASP A 46 -4.25 -0.36 -7.70
C ASP A 46 -3.43 0.93 -7.49
N ALA A 47 -3.94 1.86 -6.68
CA ALA A 47 -3.24 3.10 -6.35
C ALA A 47 -1.94 2.85 -5.57
N GLN A 48 -1.96 1.89 -4.63
CA GLN A 48 -0.77 1.49 -3.87
C GLN A 48 0.29 0.86 -4.79
N GLU A 49 -0.12 -0.03 -5.68
CA GLU A 49 0.77 -0.68 -6.65
C GLU A 49 1.37 0.35 -7.62
N ALA A 50 0.56 1.26 -8.15
CA ALA A 50 1.03 2.33 -9.03
C ALA A 50 2.04 3.26 -8.34
N ALA A 51 1.79 3.61 -7.07
CA ALA A 51 2.72 4.43 -6.28
C ALA A 51 4.06 3.73 -6.06
N LEU A 52 4.04 2.43 -5.74
CA LEU A 52 5.25 1.61 -5.60
C LEU A 52 6.04 1.54 -6.90
N GLU A 53 5.35 1.23 -8.01
CA GLU A 53 5.96 1.13 -9.33
C GLU A 53 6.59 2.47 -9.76
N GLN A 54 5.88 3.59 -9.52
CA GLN A 54 6.40 4.92 -9.82
C GLN A 54 7.64 5.24 -8.99
N TRP A 55 7.65 4.91 -7.71
CA TRP A 55 8.81 5.09 -6.85
C TRP A 55 10.01 4.27 -7.32
N LEU A 56 9.78 3.01 -7.73
CA LEU A 56 10.84 2.15 -8.28
C LEU A 56 11.45 2.74 -9.57
N LYS A 57 10.60 3.19 -10.49
CA LYS A 57 11.03 3.82 -11.76
C LYS A 57 11.74 5.15 -11.58
N THR A 58 11.43 5.89 -10.52
CA THR A 58 12.00 7.22 -10.27
C THR A 58 13.16 7.16 -9.28
N GLU A 59 12.87 7.14 -7.99
CA GLU A 59 13.86 7.16 -6.91
C GLU A 59 14.72 5.90 -6.89
N GLY A 60 14.12 4.73 -7.05
CA GLY A 60 14.84 3.46 -7.09
C GLY A 60 15.89 3.44 -8.21
N ALA A 61 15.45 3.79 -9.43
CA ALA A 61 16.33 3.91 -10.58
C ALA A 61 17.39 5.01 -10.41
N ALA A 62 17.06 6.14 -9.75
CA ALA A 62 18.03 7.20 -9.46
C ALA A 62 19.13 6.71 -8.49
N ARG A 63 18.75 6.06 -7.39
CA ARG A 63 19.71 5.48 -6.44
C ARG A 63 20.61 4.43 -7.08
N LEU A 64 20.05 3.59 -7.96
CA LEU A 64 20.84 2.60 -8.70
C LEU A 64 21.83 3.27 -9.67
N ARG A 65 21.44 4.38 -10.31
CA ARG A 65 22.33 5.17 -11.17
C ARG A 65 23.47 5.79 -10.37
N ASP A 66 23.19 6.37 -9.21
CA ASP A 66 24.21 6.94 -8.33
C ASP A 66 25.19 5.88 -7.82
N LEU A 67 24.67 4.70 -7.48
CA LEU A 67 25.47 3.53 -7.12
C LEU A 67 26.44 3.13 -8.24
N LYS A 68 25.92 2.95 -9.46
CA LYS A 68 26.73 2.60 -10.64
C LYS A 68 27.75 3.69 -11.00
N ALA A 69 27.42 4.95 -10.75
CA ALA A 69 28.31 6.09 -10.99
C ALA A 69 29.33 6.32 -9.86
N GLY A 70 29.39 5.47 -8.84
CA GLY A 70 30.30 5.62 -7.70
C GLY A 70 29.98 6.80 -6.77
N LYS A 71 28.78 7.39 -6.89
CA LYS A 71 28.33 8.53 -6.07
C LYS A 71 27.61 8.08 -4.79
N ALA A 72 27.37 6.78 -4.64
CA ALA A 72 26.73 6.23 -3.45
C ALA A 72 27.69 6.25 -2.25
N LYS A 73 27.13 6.62 -1.08
CA LYS A 73 27.81 6.48 0.21
C LYS A 73 27.45 5.11 0.79
N PHE A 74 28.47 4.33 1.12
CA PHE A 74 28.30 3.06 1.80
C PHE A 74 28.58 3.23 3.28
N VAL A 75 27.80 2.55 4.11
CA VAL A 75 28.03 2.42 5.54
C VAL A 75 28.03 0.94 5.89
N PRO A 76 28.88 0.48 6.83
CA PRO A 76 28.78 -0.86 7.38
C PRO A 76 27.37 -1.13 7.93
N LEU A 77 26.88 -2.35 7.74
CA LEU A 77 25.51 -2.72 8.10
C LEU A 77 25.21 -2.48 9.58
N ASP A 78 26.15 -2.86 10.46
CA ASP A 78 26.02 -2.69 11.91
C ASP A 78 25.87 -1.21 12.29
N ALA A 79 26.71 -0.35 11.70
CA ALA A 79 26.64 1.09 11.92
C ALA A 79 25.31 1.70 11.42
N ALA A 80 24.72 1.16 10.35
CA ALA A 80 23.41 1.58 9.87
C ALA A 80 22.29 1.21 10.86
N PHE A 81 22.30 -0.02 11.38
CA PHE A 81 21.33 -0.47 12.39
C PHE A 81 21.46 0.32 13.69
N ASP A 82 22.67 0.54 14.19
CA ASP A 82 22.93 1.35 15.38
C ASP A 82 22.32 2.76 15.24
N ALA A 83 22.50 3.40 14.08
CA ALA A 83 21.94 4.71 13.81
C ALA A 83 20.40 4.72 13.81
N VAL A 84 19.76 3.69 13.24
CA VAL A 84 18.30 3.55 13.23
C VAL A 84 17.75 3.32 14.64
N ILE A 85 18.35 2.41 15.40
CA ILE A 85 17.94 2.09 16.77
C ILE A 85 18.07 3.33 17.67
N ALA A 86 19.19 4.05 17.59
CA ALA A 86 19.41 5.29 18.33
C ALA A 86 18.35 6.36 17.98
N LYS A 87 17.93 6.44 16.72
CA LYS A 87 16.89 7.40 16.26
C LYS A 87 15.51 7.04 16.82
N ILE A 88 15.14 5.77 16.83
CA ILE A 88 13.85 5.29 17.36
C ILE A 88 13.82 5.49 18.89
N GLY A 89 14.89 5.15 19.60
CA GLY A 89 15.00 5.34 21.06
C GLY A 89 14.92 6.81 21.49
N LYS A 90 15.44 7.75 20.69
CA LYS A 90 15.31 9.21 20.95
C LYS A 90 13.89 9.73 20.76
N ARG A 91 13.08 9.10 19.89
CA ARG A 91 11.68 9.47 19.65
C ARG A 91 10.77 9.04 20.80
N GLY A 92 11.03 7.89 21.41
CA GLY A 92 10.30 7.41 22.59
C GLY A 92 10.58 8.19 23.89
N ARG A 93 11.67 8.97 23.94
CA ARG A 93 12.04 9.81 25.11
C ARG A 93 11.50 11.24 25.03
N ARG A 94 10.81 11.60 23.95
CA ARG A 94 10.18 12.92 23.71
C ARG A 94 8.65 12.88 23.76
N ALA A 95 8.06 11.75 24.16
CA ALA A 95 6.63 11.57 24.36
C ALA A 95 6.33 11.45 25.86
#